data_AF-A0AAE7JVD8-F1
#
_entry.id   AF-A0AAE7JVD8-F1
#
_cell.length_a   1.000
_cell.length_b   1.000
_cell.length_c   1.000
_cell.angle_alpha   90.00
_cell.angle_beta   90.00
_cell.angle_gamma   90.00
#
_symmetry.space_group_name_H-M   'P 1'
#
loop_
_entity.id
_entity.type
_entity.pdbx_description
1 polymer ?
#
loop_
_entity_poly.entity_id
_entity_poly.type
_entity_poly.pdbx_seq_one_letter_code
_entity_poly.pdbx_strand_id
1 'polypeptide(L)'
;MSITIRALLLTCGLMGVVVTAQAKDNGADMTFHGTLITPPPCTINDDNRIEVNFGERVGINKVDGVNYRQMMNYQITCLEAATGNGALTLSLSGSVAGFDSEALLTDKANLGIRVYQNDQPFTPNSTLKIDLANPPRLEAVPVKNARATLTEGAFESWATLRADYQ
;
A
#
# COMPACT_ATOMS: atom_id res chain seq x y z
N MET A 1 74.00 44.34 36.26
CA MET A 1 74.07 45.77 35.93
C MET A 1 72.69 46.36 36.20
N SER A 2 72.53 47.02 37.34
CA SER A 2 71.25 47.60 37.78
C SER A 2 70.90 48.83 36.97
N ILE A 3 69.65 48.92 36.50
CA ILE A 3 68.97 50.19 36.28
C ILE A 3 67.56 50.07 36.85
N THR A 4 67.37 50.74 37.99
CA THR A 4 66.10 51.05 38.64
C THR A 4 65.34 52.10 37.84
N ILE A 5 64.07 51.88 37.55
CA ILE A 5 63.15 52.98 37.19
C ILE A 5 61.96 52.96 38.14
N ARG A 6 61.86 54.07 38.87
CA ARG A 6 60.87 54.37 39.90
C ARG A 6 59.49 54.54 39.27
N ALA A 7 58.51 53.95 39.93
CA ALA A 7 57.10 54.15 39.71
C ALA A 7 56.71 55.63 39.83
N LEU A 8 55.87 56.10 38.90
CA LEU A 8 54.98 57.23 39.14
C LEU A 8 53.55 56.68 39.08
N LEU A 9 52.92 56.61 40.26
CA LEU A 9 51.53 56.23 40.45
C LEU A 9 50.62 57.34 39.89
N LEU A 10 49.67 56.97 39.04
CA LEU A 10 48.45 57.74 38.82
C LEU A 10 47.26 56.80 39.04
N THR A 11 46.67 56.90 40.23
CA THR A 11 45.42 56.24 40.60
C THR A 11 44.25 56.97 39.94
N CYS A 12 43.42 56.26 39.16
CA CYS A 12 42.03 56.62 39.00
C CYS A 12 41.20 55.40 38.57
N GLY A 13 40.14 55.10 39.32
CA GLY A 13 38.91 54.60 38.71
C GLY A 13 38.73 53.10 38.60
N LEU A 14 38.15 52.54 39.66
CA LEU A 14 37.39 51.30 39.70
C LEU A 14 36.35 51.20 38.55
N MET A 15 36.46 50.20 37.67
CA MET A 15 35.32 49.42 37.14
C MET A 15 35.87 48.26 36.30
N GLY A 16 35.85 47.04 36.88
CA GLY A 16 36.06 45.82 36.13
C GLY A 16 34.89 45.60 35.18
N VAL A 17 35.14 45.69 33.88
CA VAL A 17 34.19 45.25 32.87
C VAL A 17 34.55 43.83 32.49
N VAL A 18 33.83 42.88 33.09
CA VAL A 18 33.82 41.49 32.63
C VAL A 18 32.99 41.48 31.35
N VAL A 19 33.65 41.38 30.20
CA VAL A 19 32.95 41.23 28.92
C VAL A 19 32.43 39.79 28.87
N THR A 20 31.15 39.60 29.16
CA THR A 20 30.46 38.34 28.87
C THR A 20 30.35 38.21 27.35
N ALA A 21 30.98 37.16 26.81
CA ALA A 21 30.83 36.78 25.42
C ALA A 21 29.34 36.51 25.12
N GLN A 22 28.77 37.26 24.19
CA GLN A 22 27.45 36.97 23.62
C GLN A 22 27.70 36.16 22.34
N ALA A 23 27.68 34.83 22.44
CA ALA A 23 27.57 34.00 21.25
C ALA A 23 26.16 34.21 20.69
N LYS A 24 26.04 35.04 19.63
CA LYS A 24 24.79 35.20 18.90
C LYS A 24 24.53 33.92 18.13
N ASP A 25 23.64 33.10 18.67
CA ASP A 25 23.14 31.91 17.97
C ASP A 25 22.55 32.37 16.63
N ASN A 26 23.16 31.98 15.52
CA ASN A 26 22.71 32.33 14.17
C ASN A 26 21.55 31.40 13.74
N GLY A 27 20.61 31.16 14.66
CA GLY A 27 19.37 30.47 14.37
C GLY A 27 18.52 31.33 13.45
N ALA A 28 18.15 30.78 12.29
CA ALA A 28 17.18 31.39 11.41
C ALA A 28 15.78 30.88 11.79
N ASP A 29 14.83 31.80 11.96
CA ASP A 29 13.42 31.45 12.16
C ASP A 29 12.87 30.86 10.86
N MET A 30 12.36 29.63 10.94
CA MET A 30 11.70 28.94 9.82
C MET A 30 10.20 28.82 10.11
N THR A 31 9.37 29.40 9.24
CA THR A 31 7.91 29.29 9.33
C THR A 31 7.38 28.51 8.14
N PHE A 32 6.61 27.46 8.41
CA PHE A 32 5.97 26.64 7.40
C PHE A 32 4.49 27.02 7.30
N HIS A 33 4.01 27.25 6.08
CA HIS A 33 2.61 27.45 5.76
C HIS A 33 2.20 26.52 4.61
N GLY A 34 0.97 26.04 4.63
CA GLY A 34 0.43 25.19 3.59
C GLY A 34 -1.05 24.88 3.81
N THR A 35 -1.67 24.25 2.81
CA THR A 35 -3.06 23.78 2.84
C THR A 35 -3.06 22.26 2.70
N LEU A 36 -3.81 21.57 3.55
CA LEU A 36 -4.02 20.13 3.43
C LEU A 36 -5.24 19.88 2.54
N ILE A 37 -5.07 19.09 1.47
CA ILE A 37 -6.14 18.65 0.58
C ILE A 37 -6.21 17.12 0.70
N THR A 38 -7.34 16.60 1.17
CA THR A 38 -7.59 15.17 1.25
C THR A 38 -8.27 14.71 -0.03
N PRO A 39 -7.71 13.74 -0.78
CA PRO A 39 -8.40 13.17 -1.92
C PRO A 39 -9.70 12.51 -1.46
N PRO A 40 -10.78 12.57 -2.26
CA PRO A 40 -12.02 11.94 -1.89
C PRO A 40 -11.86 10.42 -1.73
N PRO A 41 -12.68 9.77 -0.88
CA PRO A 41 -12.62 8.32 -0.72
C PRO A 41 -13.21 7.59 -1.93
N CYS A 42 -12.63 6.43 -2.24
CA CYS A 42 -13.21 5.41 -3.13
C CYS A 42 -13.77 4.25 -2.31
N THR A 43 -14.88 3.69 -2.75
CA THR A 43 -15.46 2.43 -2.27
C THR A 43 -15.35 1.37 -3.36
N ILE A 44 -15.21 0.11 -2.93
CA ILE A 44 -15.35 -1.05 -3.81
C ILE A 44 -16.65 -1.76 -3.45
N ASN A 45 -17.52 -1.92 -4.44
CA ASN A 45 -18.80 -2.61 -4.34
C ASN A 45 -19.68 -2.08 -3.19
N ASP A 46 -19.67 -0.76 -2.99
CA ASP A 46 -20.38 -0.08 -1.89
C ASP A 46 -20.05 -0.67 -0.50
N ASP A 47 -18.78 -1.03 -0.30
CA ASP A 47 -18.24 -1.70 0.90
C ASP A 47 -18.87 -3.08 1.19
N ASN A 48 -19.60 -3.64 0.23
CA ASN A 48 -20.14 -4.99 0.29
C ASN A 48 -19.13 -6.02 -0.24
N ARG A 49 -19.29 -7.27 0.22
CA ARG A 49 -18.45 -8.40 -0.24
C ARG A 49 -18.68 -8.67 -1.72
N ILE A 50 -17.58 -8.84 -2.47
CA ILE A 50 -17.62 -9.43 -3.80
C ILE A 50 -17.60 -10.94 -3.61
N GLU A 51 -18.70 -11.60 -3.98
CA GLU A 51 -18.81 -13.06 -3.90
C GLU A 51 -18.59 -13.68 -5.28
N VAL A 52 -17.72 -14.69 -5.36
CA VAL A 52 -17.53 -15.50 -6.56
C VAL A 52 -17.98 -16.92 -6.26
N ASN A 53 -19.05 -17.35 -6.90
CA ASN A 53 -19.61 -18.67 -6.70
C ASN A 53 -19.19 -19.61 -7.86
N PHE A 54 -18.41 -20.64 -7.55
CA PHE A 54 -17.96 -21.66 -8.52
C PHE A 54 -18.99 -22.79 -8.75
N GLY A 55 -20.15 -22.71 -8.09
CA GLY A 55 -21.22 -23.70 -8.12
C GLY A 55 -20.95 -24.93 -7.24
N GLU A 56 -21.94 -25.81 -7.16
CA GLU A 56 -21.89 -27.01 -6.30
C GLU A 56 -21.10 -28.18 -6.91
N ARG A 57 -20.72 -28.08 -8.20
CA ARG A 57 -20.20 -29.20 -9.00
C ARG A 57 -18.83 -28.91 -9.63
N VAL A 58 -17.89 -28.47 -8.81
CA VAL A 58 -16.48 -28.37 -9.20
C VAL A 58 -15.85 -29.76 -9.18
N GLY A 59 -15.60 -30.33 -10.36
CA GLY A 59 -15.02 -31.66 -10.47
C GLY A 59 -13.52 -31.61 -10.18
N ILE A 60 -13.04 -32.38 -9.20
CA ILE A 60 -11.62 -32.43 -8.80
C ILE A 60 -10.64 -32.73 -9.96
N ASN A 61 -11.11 -33.45 -10.98
CA ASN A 61 -10.34 -33.80 -12.18
C ASN A 61 -10.41 -32.73 -13.28
N LYS A 62 -11.29 -31.73 -13.14
CA LYS A 62 -11.49 -30.63 -14.07
C LYS A 62 -10.90 -29.31 -13.57
N VAL A 63 -10.38 -29.26 -12.34
CA VAL A 63 -9.64 -28.10 -11.83
C VAL A 63 -8.27 -28.04 -12.50
N ASP A 64 -8.10 -27.12 -13.44
CA ASP A 64 -6.91 -26.98 -14.30
C ASP A 64 -6.47 -25.52 -14.53
N GLY A 65 -7.14 -24.55 -13.89
CA GLY A 65 -6.88 -23.12 -14.10
C GLY A 65 -7.57 -22.51 -15.32
N VAL A 66 -8.39 -23.29 -16.03
CA VAL A 66 -9.20 -22.82 -17.17
C VAL A 66 -10.68 -23.04 -16.90
N ASN A 67 -11.06 -24.26 -16.53
CA ASN A 67 -12.44 -24.60 -16.21
C ASN A 67 -12.94 -23.83 -14.99
N TYR A 68 -14.25 -23.57 -14.98
CA TYR A 68 -14.95 -22.87 -13.88
C TYR A 68 -14.53 -21.41 -13.66
N ARG A 69 -13.81 -20.78 -14.60
CA ARG A 69 -13.51 -19.35 -14.54
C ARG A 69 -14.82 -18.54 -14.41
N GLN A 70 -14.88 -17.68 -13.40
CA GLN A 70 -16.02 -16.81 -13.11
C GLN A 70 -15.60 -15.35 -13.15
N MET A 71 -16.47 -14.50 -13.68
CA MET A 71 -16.30 -13.06 -13.60
C MET A 71 -16.47 -12.58 -12.16
N MET A 72 -15.58 -11.70 -11.71
CA MET A 72 -15.72 -10.97 -10.46
C MET A 72 -16.51 -9.69 -10.77
N ASN A 73 -17.79 -9.65 -10.42
CA ASN A 73 -18.66 -8.49 -10.65
C ASN A 73 -18.39 -7.43 -9.58
N TYR A 74 -17.26 -6.74 -9.68
CA TYR A 74 -16.88 -5.66 -8.78
C TYR A 74 -17.20 -4.29 -9.40
N GLN A 75 -17.45 -3.31 -8.54
CA GLN A 75 -17.64 -1.91 -8.93
C GLN A 75 -16.70 -1.04 -8.10
N ILE A 76 -16.14 0.00 -8.70
CA ILE A 76 -15.39 1.04 -7.98
C ILE A 76 -16.19 2.33 -8.08
N THR A 77 -16.35 3.04 -6.96
CA THR A 77 -17.07 4.32 -6.92
C THR A 77 -16.29 5.30 -6.07
N CYS A 78 -15.96 6.48 -6.60
CA CYS A 78 -15.23 7.51 -5.86
C CYS A 78 -16.08 8.78 -5.81
N LEU A 79 -16.26 9.35 -4.60
CA LEU A 79 -17.08 10.53 -4.37
C LEU A 79 -16.42 11.75 -5.01
N GLU A 80 -17.08 12.38 -5.98
CA GLU A 80 -16.42 13.30 -6.91
C GLU A 80 -15.35 12.56 -7.71
N ALA A 81 -15.73 12.03 -8.88
CA ALA A 81 -14.76 11.61 -9.88
C ALA A 81 -13.84 12.81 -10.12
N ALA A 82 -12.68 12.81 -9.45
CA ALA A 82 -11.71 13.87 -9.57
C ALA A 82 -11.60 14.18 -11.06
N THR A 83 -11.96 15.40 -11.42
CA THR A 83 -12.19 15.88 -12.78
C THR A 83 -10.93 15.85 -13.67
N GLY A 84 -9.91 15.11 -13.25
CA GLY A 84 -8.81 14.67 -14.07
C GLY A 84 -8.33 13.32 -13.55
N ASN A 85 -8.09 12.40 -14.49
CA ASN A 85 -7.19 11.25 -14.52
C ASN A 85 -6.26 11.03 -13.30
N GLY A 86 -6.80 10.97 -12.08
CA GLY A 86 -6.05 10.60 -10.89
C GLY A 86 -5.60 9.17 -11.11
N ALA A 87 -4.29 8.92 -11.08
CA ALA A 87 -3.76 7.58 -11.21
C ALA A 87 -4.27 6.77 -10.02
N LEU A 88 -5.26 5.91 -10.25
CA LEU A 88 -5.77 5.00 -9.26
C LEU A 88 -4.94 3.72 -9.31
N THR A 89 -4.84 3.08 -8.16
CA THR A 89 -4.24 1.76 -8.04
C THR A 89 -5.25 0.78 -7.50
N LEU A 90 -5.24 -0.43 -8.04
CA LEU A 90 -6.02 -1.55 -7.57
C LEU A 90 -5.04 -2.56 -6.98
N SER A 91 -5.22 -2.91 -5.72
CA SER A 91 -4.38 -3.86 -4.99
C SER A 91 -5.19 -5.09 -4.61
N LEU A 92 -4.62 -6.27 -4.87
CA LEU A 92 -5.17 -7.55 -4.39
C LEU A 92 -4.27 -8.03 -3.25
N SER A 93 -4.82 -8.27 -2.08
CA SER A 93 -4.09 -8.77 -0.91
C SER A 93 -4.72 -10.05 -0.39
N GLY A 94 -3.90 -11.02 0.00
CA GLY A 94 -4.39 -12.32 0.49
C GLY A 94 -3.28 -13.32 0.76
N SER A 95 -3.64 -14.41 1.42
CA SER A 95 -2.70 -15.52 1.67
C SER A 95 -2.39 -16.25 0.37
N VAL A 96 -1.12 -16.55 0.13
CA VAL A 96 -0.65 -17.21 -1.10
C VAL A 96 -0.64 -18.73 -0.92
N ALA A 97 -1.09 -19.46 -1.93
CA ALA A 97 -1.00 -20.91 -1.92
C ALA A 97 0.47 -21.37 -2.07
N GLY A 98 0.95 -22.25 -1.18
CA GLY A 98 2.35 -22.68 -1.18
C GLY A 98 2.80 -23.45 -2.44
N PHE A 99 1.87 -23.96 -3.24
CA PHE A 99 2.17 -24.68 -4.48
C PHE A 99 2.10 -23.79 -5.73
N ASP A 100 1.62 -22.55 -5.60
CA ASP A 100 1.37 -21.63 -6.72
C ASP A 100 1.36 -20.18 -6.23
N SER A 101 2.42 -19.43 -6.54
CA SER A 101 2.59 -18.05 -6.08
C SER A 101 1.58 -17.05 -6.64
N GLU A 102 0.85 -17.42 -7.70
CA GLU A 102 -0.19 -16.60 -8.32
C GLU A 102 -1.58 -16.91 -7.78
N ALA A 103 -1.72 -17.92 -6.93
CA ALA A 103 -2.99 -18.35 -6.38
C ALA A 103 -3.19 -17.92 -4.93
N LEU A 104 -4.40 -17.49 -4.62
CA LEU A 104 -4.89 -17.33 -3.26
C LEU A 104 -5.07 -18.70 -2.60
N LEU A 105 -4.68 -18.79 -1.34
CA LEU A 105 -4.85 -19.97 -0.50
C LEU A 105 -6.34 -20.20 -0.20
N THR A 106 -6.79 -21.43 -0.39
CA THR A 106 -8.09 -21.89 0.13
C THR A 106 -7.91 -22.65 1.45
N ASP A 107 -9.03 -22.89 2.14
CA ASP A 107 -9.10 -23.81 3.29
C ASP A 107 -8.92 -25.29 2.91
N LYS A 108 -8.88 -25.63 1.61
CA LYS A 108 -8.57 -26.96 1.10
C LYS A 108 -7.13 -27.06 0.62
N ALA A 109 -6.39 -27.99 1.23
CA ALA A 109 -5.02 -28.29 0.81
C ALA A 109 -4.95 -28.62 -0.69
N ASN A 110 -3.89 -28.13 -1.34
CA ASN A 110 -3.64 -28.30 -2.77
C ASN A 110 -4.65 -27.66 -3.72
N LEU A 111 -5.61 -26.89 -3.22
CA LEU A 111 -6.54 -26.08 -4.00
C LEU A 111 -6.26 -24.59 -3.75
N GLY A 112 -6.28 -23.80 -4.81
CA GLY A 112 -6.08 -22.35 -4.77
C GLY A 112 -6.95 -21.65 -5.78
N ILE A 113 -7.10 -20.33 -5.65
CA ILE A 113 -7.86 -19.50 -6.59
C ILE A 113 -6.91 -18.50 -7.25
N ARG A 114 -6.73 -18.58 -8.57
CA ARG A 114 -6.05 -17.51 -9.31
C ARG A 114 -7.05 -16.43 -9.67
N VAL A 115 -6.63 -15.18 -9.53
CA VAL A 115 -7.35 -14.02 -10.06
C VAL A 115 -6.63 -13.55 -11.31
N TYR A 116 -7.37 -13.20 -12.34
CA TYR A 116 -6.87 -12.68 -13.59
C TYR A 116 -7.41 -11.27 -13.81
N GLN A 117 -6.55 -10.36 -14.22
CA GLN A 117 -6.87 -9.05 -14.75
C GLN A 117 -6.64 -9.10 -16.26
N ASN A 118 -7.67 -8.85 -17.08
CA ASN A 118 -7.55 -8.85 -18.55
C ASN A 118 -6.73 -10.04 -19.10
N ASP A 119 -7.06 -11.26 -18.66
CA ASP A 119 -6.39 -12.52 -19.03
C ASP A 119 -4.94 -12.70 -18.54
N GLN A 120 -4.39 -11.75 -17.79
CA GLN A 120 -3.09 -11.86 -17.12
C GLN A 120 -3.28 -12.15 -15.62
N PRO A 121 -2.42 -12.97 -14.99
CA PRO A 121 -2.50 -13.18 -13.56
C PRO A 121 -2.42 -11.86 -12.77
N PHE A 122 -3.39 -11.64 -11.88
CA PHE A 122 -3.32 -10.60 -10.86
C PHE A 122 -2.80 -11.25 -9.58
N THR A 123 -1.48 -11.29 -9.44
CA THR A 123 -0.80 -11.99 -8.36
C THR A 123 -1.22 -11.44 -6.99
N PRO A 124 -1.48 -12.28 -5.98
CA PRO A 124 -1.76 -11.80 -4.63
C PRO A 124 -0.61 -10.95 -4.08
N ASN A 125 -0.97 -9.93 -3.30
CA ASN A 125 -0.06 -8.93 -2.73
C ASN A 125 0.67 -8.09 -3.79
N SER A 126 0.01 -7.86 -4.93
CA SER A 126 0.47 -6.95 -5.98
C SER A 126 -0.52 -5.81 -6.20
N THR A 127 -0.05 -4.79 -6.90
CA THR A 127 -0.80 -3.57 -7.20
C THR A 127 -0.67 -3.27 -8.69
N LEU A 128 -1.77 -2.84 -9.31
CA LEU A 128 -1.81 -2.42 -10.71
C LEU A 128 -2.42 -1.02 -10.82
N LYS A 129 -1.94 -0.21 -11.76
CA LYS A 129 -2.55 1.09 -12.05
C LYS A 129 -3.79 0.90 -12.91
N ILE A 130 -4.89 1.58 -12.56
CA ILE A 130 -6.16 1.52 -13.30
C ILE A 130 -6.59 2.89 -13.79
N ASP A 131 -7.37 2.87 -14.86
CA ASP A 131 -8.25 3.96 -15.27
C ASP A 131 -9.66 3.67 -14.76
N LEU A 132 -10.26 4.59 -14.01
CA LEU A 132 -11.63 4.42 -13.48
C LEU A 132 -12.67 4.36 -14.60
N ALA A 133 -12.40 4.99 -15.75
CA ALA A 133 -13.30 4.95 -16.90
C ALA A 133 -13.26 3.58 -17.61
N ASN A 134 -12.16 2.84 -17.46
CA ASN A 134 -11.92 1.55 -18.10
C ASN A 134 -11.29 0.56 -17.09
N PRO A 135 -12.03 0.17 -16.03
CA PRO A 135 -11.50 -0.73 -15.02
C PRO A 135 -11.20 -2.12 -15.63
N PRO A 136 -10.17 -2.83 -15.14
CA PRO A 136 -9.79 -4.12 -15.70
C PRO A 136 -10.89 -5.18 -15.46
N ARG A 137 -11.09 -6.08 -16.42
CA ARG A 137 -11.93 -7.26 -16.19
C ARG A 137 -11.22 -8.16 -15.19
N LEU A 138 -11.89 -8.48 -14.08
CA LEU A 138 -11.40 -9.43 -13.09
C LEU A 138 -12.15 -10.76 -13.19
N GLU A 139 -11.41 -11.86 -13.18
CA GLU A 139 -11.95 -13.22 -13.22
C GLU A 139 -11.21 -14.10 -12.22
N ALA A 140 -11.92 -14.97 -11.53
CA ALA A 140 -11.34 -15.94 -10.62
C ALA A 140 -11.51 -17.36 -11.16
N VAL A 141 -10.50 -18.22 -10.96
CA VAL A 141 -10.52 -19.60 -11.44
C VAL A 141 -9.83 -20.54 -10.45
N PRO A 142 -10.40 -21.71 -10.15
CA PRO A 142 -9.77 -22.68 -9.28
C PRO A 142 -8.57 -23.33 -9.98
N VAL A 143 -7.49 -23.51 -9.24
CA VAL A 143 -6.28 -24.22 -9.65
C VAL A 143 -5.91 -25.26 -8.60
N LYS A 144 -5.22 -26.31 -9.04
CA LYS A 144 -4.72 -27.35 -8.14
C LYS A 144 -3.23 -27.60 -8.31
N ASN A 145 -2.62 -28.10 -7.24
CA ASN A 145 -1.29 -28.68 -7.34
C ASN A 145 -1.32 -29.89 -8.28
N ALA A 146 -0.62 -29.80 -9.42
CA ALA A 146 -0.61 -30.85 -10.43
C ALA A 146 -0.10 -32.21 -9.94
N ARG A 147 0.64 -32.24 -8.83
CA ARG A 147 1.19 -33.46 -8.21
C ARG A 147 0.32 -34.03 -7.10
N ALA A 148 -0.84 -33.43 -6.82
CA ALA A 148 -1.72 -33.84 -5.74
C ALA A 148 -3.13 -34.18 -6.25
N THR A 149 -3.78 -35.09 -5.54
CA THR A 149 -5.21 -35.36 -5.70
C THR A 149 -5.99 -34.50 -4.71
N LEU A 150 -6.97 -33.74 -5.22
CA LEU A 150 -7.85 -32.96 -4.37
C LEU A 150 -8.81 -33.87 -3.59
N THR A 151 -9.10 -33.49 -2.36
CA THR A 151 -10.15 -34.10 -1.55
C THR A 151 -11.48 -33.39 -1.79
N GLU A 152 -12.57 -34.14 -1.80
CA GLU A 152 -13.92 -33.59 -1.93
C GLU A 152 -14.33 -32.71 -0.73
N GLY A 153 -15.36 -31.87 -0.96
CA GLY A 153 -15.97 -31.00 0.04
C GLY A 153 -15.98 -29.53 -0.37
N ALA A 154 -16.70 -28.72 0.42
CA ALA A 154 -16.75 -27.27 0.26
C ALA A 154 -15.36 -26.65 0.46
N PHE A 155 -15.12 -25.51 -0.19
CA PHE A 155 -13.91 -24.74 -0.04
C PHE A 155 -14.21 -23.24 -0.09
N GLU A 156 -13.38 -22.45 0.58
CA GLU A 156 -13.46 -21.00 0.62
C GLU A 156 -12.05 -20.38 0.51
N SER A 157 -11.99 -19.14 0.00
CA SER A 157 -10.78 -18.32 -0.06
C SER A 157 -11.14 -16.87 0.23
N TRP A 158 -10.28 -16.19 0.98
CA TRP A 158 -10.48 -14.79 1.36
C TRP A 158 -9.36 -13.91 0.80
N ALA A 159 -9.74 -12.76 0.24
CA ALA A 159 -8.83 -11.74 -0.23
C ALA A 159 -9.46 -10.35 -0.08
N THR A 160 -8.61 -9.33 -0.11
CA THR A 160 -9.00 -7.93 -0.09
C THR A 160 -8.65 -7.30 -1.44
N LEU A 161 -9.66 -6.74 -2.11
CA LEU A 161 -9.46 -5.83 -3.23
C LEU A 161 -9.54 -4.41 -2.68
N ARG A 162 -8.57 -3.54 -3.01
CA ARG A 162 -8.50 -2.16 -2.54
C ARG A 162 -8.18 -1.20 -3.67
N ALA A 163 -8.89 -0.07 -3.73
CA ALA A 163 -8.64 1.02 -4.66
C ALA A 163 -8.07 2.22 -3.90
N ASP A 164 -6.89 2.69 -4.29
CA ASP A 164 -6.20 3.81 -3.65
C ASP A 164 -5.81 4.86 -4.72
N TYR A 165 -5.91 6.15 -4.39
CA TYR A 165 -5.34 7.24 -5.19
C TYR A 165 -3.81 7.28 -5.04
N GLN A 166 -3.11 7.54 -6.15
CA GLN A 166 -1.66 7.75 -6.18
C GLN A 166 -1.26 9.21 -5.87
#